data_AF-W4IM35-F1
#
_entry.id   AF-W4IM35-F1
#
_cell.length_a   1.000
_cell.length_b   1.000
_cell.length_c   1.000
_cell.angle_alpha   90.00
_cell.angle_beta   90.00
_cell.angle_gamma   90.00
#
_symmetry.space_group_name_H-M   'P 1'
#
loop_
_entity.id
_entity.type
_entity.pdbx_description
1 polymer ?
#
loop_
_entity_poly.entity_id
_entity_poly.type
_entity_poly.pdbx_seq_one_letter_code
_entity_poly.pdbx_strand_id
1 'polypeptide(L)'
;MKIFVRKLFNLFSIYGFVTRIKILREKPDAALIQYSNYIFSSLAQEYLQRARISNQSIEVNFSKIHDIRVSQRQQNNESHNTKIFRKSVDSELYQLMEKKFKLVDFEKMNPSKTPVLICYNIPKEYTDVNKV
;
A
#
# COMPACT_ATOMS: atom_id res chain seq x y z
N MET A 1 -1.50 17.84 0.17
CA MET A 1 -1.71 16.81 1.22
C MET A 1 -0.36 16.40 1.79
N LYS A 2 -0.20 16.26 3.12
CA LYS A 2 1.05 15.73 3.69
C LYS A 2 1.08 14.20 3.52
N ILE A 3 1.99 13.71 2.69
CA ILE A 3 2.15 12.27 2.45
C ILE A 3 3.00 11.65 3.56
N PHE A 4 2.62 10.45 3.99
CA PHE A 4 3.35 9.67 4.98
C PHE A 4 3.43 8.23 4.50
N VAL A 5 4.56 7.58 4.76
CA VAL A 5 4.80 6.17 4.40
C VAL A 5 3.65 5.26 4.84
N ARG A 6 3.12 5.42 6.06
CA ARG A 6 1.98 4.62 6.56
C ARG A 6 0.71 4.79 5.74
N LYS A 7 0.38 6.04 5.33
CA LYS A 7 -0.82 6.31 4.51
C LYS A 7 -0.67 5.70 3.12
N LEU A 8 0.52 5.82 2.53
CA LEU A 8 0.83 5.19 1.25
C LEU A 8 0.76 3.67 1.35
N PHE A 9 1.33 3.08 2.39
CA PHE A 9 1.27 1.64 2.61
C PHE A 9 -0.17 1.13 2.66
N ASN A 10 -1.01 1.72 3.51
CA ASN A 10 -2.41 1.30 3.65
C ASN A 10 -3.21 1.40 2.35
N LEU A 11 -2.92 2.39 1.51
CA LEU A 11 -3.59 2.57 0.23
C LEU A 11 -3.11 1.55 -0.82
N PHE A 12 -1.79 1.41 -0.96
CA PHE A 12 -1.19 0.62 -2.03
C PHE A 12 -1.14 -0.89 -1.71
N SER A 13 -1.15 -1.29 -0.43
CA SER A 13 -1.11 -2.71 -0.04
C SER A 13 -2.35 -3.51 -0.44
N ILE A 14 -3.47 -2.82 -0.71
CA ILE A 14 -4.72 -3.46 -1.18
C ILE A 14 -4.51 -4.12 -2.54
N TYR A 15 -3.69 -3.52 -3.39
CA TYR A 15 -3.44 -3.99 -4.77
C TYR A 15 -2.30 -4.99 -4.87
N GLY A 16 -1.61 -5.27 -3.75
CA GLY A 16 -0.57 -6.28 -3.71
C GLY A 16 0.52 -6.02 -2.68
N PHE A 17 1.52 -6.90 -2.69
CA PHE A 17 2.63 -6.86 -1.74
C PHE A 17 3.59 -5.70 -2.04
N VAL A 18 3.52 -4.64 -1.23
CA VAL A 18 4.48 -3.53 -1.27
C VAL A 18 5.76 -3.93 -0.53
N THR A 19 6.90 -3.85 -1.20
CA THR A 19 8.24 -4.16 -0.64
C THR A 19 8.95 -2.91 -0.12
N ARG A 20 8.79 -1.76 -0.81
CA ARG A 20 9.49 -0.52 -0.45
C ARG A 20 8.64 0.70 -0.79
N ILE A 21 8.73 1.72 0.05
CA ILE A 21 8.15 3.05 -0.20
C ILE A 21 9.25 4.09 0.00
N LYS A 22 9.37 5.04 -0.92
CA LYS A 22 10.30 6.16 -0.84
C LYS A 22 9.63 7.46 -1.25
N ILE A 23 9.46 8.38 -0.29
CA ILE A 23 9.09 9.77 -0.53
C ILE A 23 10.31 10.50 -1.10
N LEU A 24 10.10 11.23 -2.21
CA LEU A 24 11.18 11.95 -2.88
C LEU A 24 11.53 13.21 -2.09
N ARG A 25 12.83 13.45 -1.85
CA ARG A 25 13.28 14.63 -1.08
C ARG A 25 13.06 15.93 -1.85
N GLU A 26 13.44 15.95 -3.13
CA GLU A 26 13.27 17.10 -4.03
C GLU A 26 11.80 17.38 -4.37
N LYS A 27 10.94 16.37 -4.22
CA LYS A 27 9.52 16.44 -4.55
C LYS A 27 8.69 15.73 -3.45
N PRO A 28 8.49 16.36 -2.28
CA PRO A 28 7.92 15.72 -1.09
C PRO A 28 6.43 15.40 -1.19
N ASP A 29 5.77 15.79 -2.28
CA ASP A 29 4.42 15.39 -2.69
C ASP A 29 4.41 14.14 -3.59
N ALA A 30 5.58 13.63 -3.98
CA ALA A 30 5.73 12.43 -4.78
C ALA A 30 6.44 11.29 -4.03
N ALA A 31 6.08 10.05 -4.38
CA ALA A 31 6.70 8.86 -3.81
C ALA A 31 6.86 7.75 -4.86
N LEU A 32 7.86 6.90 -4.64
CA LEU A 32 8.04 5.63 -5.33
C LEU A 32 7.48 4.50 -4.46
N ILE A 33 6.68 3.64 -5.09
CA ILE A 33 6.15 2.42 -4.49
C ILE A 33 6.72 1.24 -5.28
N GLN A 34 7.40 0.32 -4.60
CA GLN A 34 7.91 -0.90 -5.21
C GLN A 34 7.08 -2.07 -4.71
N TYR A 35 6.45 -2.79 -5.65
CA TYR A 35 5.79 -4.07 -5.38
C TYR A 35 6.77 -5.24 -5.50
N SER A 36 6.38 -6.41 -5.01
CA SER A 36 7.13 -7.66 -5.26
C SER A 36 6.94 -8.22 -6.67
N ASN A 37 5.87 -7.83 -7.36
CA ASN A 37 5.53 -8.28 -8.72
C ASN A 37 4.94 -7.10 -9.51
N TYR A 38 5.26 -7.01 -10.80
CA TYR A 38 4.78 -5.96 -11.70
C TYR A 38 3.25 -5.99 -11.89
N ILE A 39 2.61 -7.16 -11.79
CA ILE A 39 1.15 -7.30 -11.93
C ILE A 39 0.43 -6.41 -10.90
N PHE A 40 0.94 -6.35 -9.66
CA PHE A 40 0.39 -5.48 -8.60
C PHE A 40 0.55 -4.00 -8.93
N SER A 41 1.65 -3.61 -9.60
CA SER A 41 1.84 -2.23 -10.06
C SER A 41 0.80 -1.86 -11.12
N SER A 42 0.49 -2.77 -12.05
CA SER A 42 -0.54 -2.56 -13.08
C SER A 42 -1.92 -2.39 -12.46
N LEU A 43 -2.30 -3.27 -11.52
CA LEU A 43 -3.56 -3.16 -10.78
C LEU A 43 -3.64 -1.84 -10.01
N ALA A 44 -2.59 -1.49 -9.26
CA ALA A 44 -2.57 -0.24 -8.51
C ALA A 44 -2.76 0.97 -9.44
N GLN A 45 -2.12 0.99 -10.61
CA GLN A 45 -2.34 2.04 -11.59
C GLN A 45 -3.79 2.06 -12.08
N GLU A 46 -4.33 0.93 -12.55
CA GLU A 46 -5.68 0.84 -13.10
C GLU A 46 -6.74 1.42 -12.14
N TYR A 47 -6.67 1.08 -10.86
CA TYR A 47 -7.70 1.46 -9.88
C TYR A 47 -7.42 2.79 -9.16
N LEU A 48 -6.15 3.14 -8.93
CA LEU A 48 -5.80 4.37 -8.21
C LEU A 48 -5.53 5.56 -9.12
N GLN A 49 -5.37 5.36 -10.44
CA GLN A 49 -5.16 6.47 -11.36
C GLN A 49 -6.32 7.47 -11.22
N ARG A 50 -5.96 8.73 -10.95
CA ARG A 50 -6.89 9.85 -10.72
C ARG A 50 -7.89 9.61 -9.58
N ALA A 51 -7.59 8.72 -8.63
CA ALA A 51 -8.39 8.58 -7.42
C ALA A 51 -8.35 9.88 -6.61
N ARG A 52 -9.50 10.30 -6.06
CA ARG A 52 -9.62 11.52 -5.28
C ARG A 52 -9.37 11.20 -3.81
N ILE A 53 -8.28 11.73 -3.25
CA ILE A 53 -7.87 11.52 -1.86
C ILE A 53 -7.68 12.90 -1.22
N SER A 54 -8.39 13.17 -0.13
CA SER A 54 -8.33 14.48 0.56
C SER A 54 -8.51 15.67 -0.40
N ASN A 55 -9.48 15.56 -1.32
CA ASN A 55 -9.78 16.54 -2.38
C ASN A 55 -8.69 16.75 -3.44
N GLN A 56 -7.64 15.92 -3.49
CA GLN A 56 -6.62 15.94 -4.53
C GLN A 56 -6.73 14.66 -5.38
N SER A 57 -6.62 14.78 -6.70
CA SER A 57 -6.45 13.62 -7.57
C SER A 57 -5.00 13.16 -7.52
N ILE A 58 -4.77 11.88 -7.23
CA ILE A 58 -3.42 11.31 -7.33
C ILE A 58 -3.14 10.84 -8.76
N GLU A 59 -1.88 10.96 -9.18
CA GLU A 59 -1.39 10.38 -10.43
C GLU A 59 -0.51 9.18 -10.12
N VAL A 60 -0.78 8.07 -10.81
CA VAL A 60 -0.05 6.82 -10.68
C VAL A 60 0.52 6.47 -12.05
N ASN A 61 1.84 6.49 -12.14
CA ASN A 61 2.59 6.24 -13.37
C ASN A 61 3.68 5.19 -13.12
N PHE A 62 3.99 4.42 -14.16
CA PHE A 62 5.14 3.51 -14.09
C PHE A 62 6.45 4.30 -14.07
N SER A 63 7.33 3.92 -13.15
CA SER A 63 8.65 4.53 -13.02
C SER A 63 9.67 3.86 -13.96
N LYS A 64 10.62 4.65 -14.46
CA LYS A 64 11.83 4.13 -15.12
C LYS A 64 12.81 3.47 -14.13
N ILE A 65 12.62 3.68 -12.83
CA ILE A 65 13.45 3.11 -11.76
C ILE A 65 12.94 1.71 -11.42
N HIS A 66 13.77 0.68 -11.65
CA HIS A 66 13.39 -0.72 -11.38
C HIS A 66 13.58 -1.16 -9.92
N ASP A 67 14.50 -0.54 -9.17
CA ASP A 67 14.71 -0.85 -7.75
C ASP A 67 14.91 0.43 -6.92
N ILE A 68 14.14 0.55 -5.83
CA ILE A 68 14.29 1.63 -4.85
C ILE A 68 15.51 1.32 -3.98
N ARG A 69 16.65 1.90 -4.35
CA ARG A 69 17.87 1.82 -3.54
C ARG A 69 17.76 2.68 -2.27
N VAL A 70 18.02 2.05 -1.13
CA VAL A 70 18.19 2.71 0.17
C VAL A 70 19.69 2.87 0.40
N SER A 71 20.15 4.10 0.60
CA SER A 71 21.57 4.34 0.92
C SER A 71 21.90 3.72 2.29
N GLN A 72 23.09 3.16 2.45
CA GLN A 72 23.50 2.46 3.69
C GLN A 72 23.35 3.35 4.95
N ARG A 73 23.56 4.67 4.83
CA ARG A 73 23.33 5.64 5.92
C ARG A 73 21.87 5.76 6.38
N GLN A 74 20.90 5.42 5.53
CA GLN A 74 19.47 5.42 5.84
C GLN A 74 18.97 4.07 6.41
N GLN A 75 19.79 3.02 6.40
CA GLN A 75 19.39 1.73 6.98
C GLN A 75 19.50 1.71 8.50
N ASN A 76 20.42 2.50 9.09
CA ASN A 76 20.63 2.56 10.53
C ASN A 76 19.71 3.54 11.27
N ASN A 77 19.08 4.46 10.53
CA ASN A 77 18.08 5.38 11.05
C ASN A 77 16.82 5.13 10.25
N GLU A 78 15.75 4.60 10.86
CA GLU A 78 14.42 4.49 10.24
C GLU A 78 13.99 5.86 9.71
N SER A 79 14.39 6.17 8.50
CA SER A 79 14.20 7.48 7.93
C SER A 79 12.72 7.56 7.56
N HIS A 80 12.00 8.56 8.09
CA HIS A 80 10.56 8.75 7.83
C HIS A 80 10.19 8.76 6.34
N ASN A 81 11.16 8.97 5.45
CA ASN A 81 10.98 9.09 4.01
C ASN A 81 11.18 7.78 3.24
N THR A 82 11.86 6.77 3.78
CA THR A 82 12.06 5.49 3.08
C THR A 82 11.81 4.32 4.03
N LYS A 83 10.88 3.43 3.70
CA LYS A 83 10.62 2.20 4.48
C LYS A 83 10.74 0.97 3.60
N ILE A 84 11.47 -0.01 4.10
CA ILE A 84 11.57 -1.36 3.54
C ILE A 84 10.63 -2.24 4.36
N PHE A 85 9.78 -2.98 3.67
CA PHE A 85 8.89 -3.96 4.27
C PHE A 85 9.44 -5.35 3.94
N ARG A 86 9.83 -6.10 4.97
CA ARG A 86 10.53 -7.39 4.81
C ARG A 86 9.58 -8.52 5.17
N LYS A 87 9.60 -9.56 4.32
CA LYS A 87 8.77 -10.77 4.49
C LYS A 87 9.01 -11.50 5.82
N SER A 88 10.16 -11.32 6.48
CA SER A 88 10.51 -12.03 7.72
C SER A 88 10.07 -11.34 9.02
N VAL A 89 9.87 -10.02 9.04
CA VAL A 89 9.51 -9.26 10.27
C VAL A 89 8.05 -8.84 10.25
N ASP A 90 7.52 -8.46 9.08
CA ASP A 90 6.10 -8.15 8.87
C ASP A 90 5.29 -9.42 8.48
N SER A 91 5.87 -10.57 8.79
CA SER A 91 5.62 -11.89 8.21
C SER A 91 4.18 -12.38 8.33
N GLU A 92 3.49 -12.11 9.44
CA GLU A 92 2.15 -12.64 9.68
C GLU A 92 1.09 -11.96 8.81
N LEU A 93 1.08 -10.62 8.76
CA LEU A 93 0.21 -9.86 7.86
C LEU A 93 0.48 -10.26 6.40
N TYR A 94 1.75 -10.39 6.04
CA TYR A 94 2.12 -10.73 4.69
C TYR A 94 1.80 -12.17 4.29
N GLN A 95 1.97 -13.13 5.20
CA GLN A 95 1.53 -14.51 4.99
C GLN A 95 0.02 -14.59 4.87
N LEU A 96 -0.73 -13.82 5.68
CA LEU A 96 -2.17 -13.75 5.61
C LEU A 96 -2.64 -13.14 4.28
N MET A 97 -2.02 -12.04 3.85
CA MET A 97 -2.29 -11.43 2.55
C MET A 97 -1.92 -12.39 1.41
N GLU A 98 -0.78 -13.06 1.44
CA GLU A 98 -0.35 -14.02 0.41
C GLU A 98 -1.29 -15.23 0.31
N LYS A 99 -1.73 -15.78 1.46
CA LYS A 99 -2.74 -16.86 1.49
C LYS A 99 -4.08 -16.39 0.91
N LYS A 100 -4.52 -15.18 1.27
CA LYS A 100 -5.76 -14.60 0.70
C LYS A 100 -5.62 -14.31 -0.78
N PHE A 101 -4.53 -13.70 -1.23
CA PHE A 101 -4.26 -13.42 -2.64
C PHE A 101 -4.19 -14.69 -3.50
N LYS A 102 -3.75 -15.83 -2.96
CA LYS A 102 -3.82 -17.13 -3.67
C LYS A 102 -5.24 -17.71 -3.78
N LEU A 103 -6.14 -17.32 -2.88
CA LEU A 103 -7.53 -17.81 -2.81
C LEU A 103 -8.52 -16.84 -3.46
N VAL A 104 -8.11 -15.61 -3.71
CA VAL A 104 -8.93 -14.53 -4.25
C VAL A 104 -8.77 -14.50 -5.76
N ASP A 105 -9.87 -14.75 -6.47
CA ASP A 105 -9.99 -14.41 -7.89
C ASP A 105 -9.94 -12.87 -8.01
N PHE A 106 -8.78 -12.36 -8.38
CA PHE A 106 -8.51 -10.92 -8.47
C PHE A 106 -9.40 -10.22 -9.50
N GLU A 107 -9.89 -10.93 -10.51
CA GLU A 107 -10.83 -10.36 -11.47
C GLU A 107 -12.21 -10.14 -10.83
N LYS A 108 -12.56 -10.97 -9.83
CA LYS A 108 -13.91 -11.02 -9.24
C LYS A 108 -14.07 -10.19 -7.96
N MET A 109 -12.97 -9.89 -7.27
CA MET A 109 -12.96 -9.24 -5.95
C MET A 109 -12.18 -7.93 -5.89
N ASN A 110 -11.64 -7.43 -7.02
CA ASN A 110 -11.06 -6.10 -7.03
C ASN A 110 -12.19 -5.08 -6.83
N PRO A 111 -12.25 -4.37 -5.69
CA PRO A 111 -13.28 -3.38 -5.50
C PRO A 111 -13.01 -2.26 -6.50
N SER A 112 -13.88 -2.16 -7.50
CA SER A 112 -14.17 -0.87 -8.10
C SER A 112 -14.37 0.15 -6.98
N LYS A 113 -14.02 1.42 -7.21
CA LYS A 113 -14.13 2.47 -6.20
C LYS A 113 -15.53 2.43 -5.58
N THR A 114 -15.63 1.89 -4.37
CA THR A 114 -16.90 1.66 -3.68
C THR A 114 -16.96 2.56 -2.45
N PRO A 115 -18.11 3.17 -2.15
CA PRO A 115 -18.29 3.92 -0.90
C PRO A 115 -18.33 3.01 0.34
N VAL A 116 -18.37 1.67 0.15
CA VAL A 116 -18.50 0.70 1.23
C VAL A 116 -17.13 0.16 1.64
N LEU A 117 -16.79 0.30 2.92
CA LEU A 117 -15.60 -0.32 3.50
C LEU A 117 -15.96 -1.64 4.18
N ILE A 118 -15.21 -2.69 3.85
CA ILE A 118 -15.34 -4.00 4.50
C ILE A 118 -14.23 -4.15 5.54
N CYS A 119 -14.61 -4.16 6.82
CA CYS A 119 -13.69 -4.36 7.94
C CYS A 119 -13.63 -5.85 8.33
N TYR A 120 -12.44 -6.36 8.63
CA TYR A 120 -12.19 -7.72 9.10
C TYR A 120 -11.23 -7.71 10.29
N ASN A 121 -11.01 -8.87 10.93
CA ASN A 121 -10.22 -9.01 12.16
C ASN A 121 -10.81 -8.24 13.35
N ILE A 122 -12.15 -8.26 13.45
CA ILE A 122 -12.88 -7.70 14.58
C ILE A 122 -12.84 -8.75 15.71
N PRO A 123 -12.41 -8.40 16.93
CA PRO A 123 -12.39 -9.32 18.07
C PRO A 123 -13.78 -9.89 18.34
N LYS A 124 -13.87 -11.14 18.83
CA LYS A 124 -15.17 -11.80 19.08
C LYS A 124 -15.97 -11.11 20.18
N GLU A 125 -15.26 -10.48 21.10
CA GLU A 125 -15.75 -9.68 22.21
C GLU A 125 -16.24 -8.28 21.79
N TYR A 126 -15.96 -7.85 20.56
CA TYR A 126 -16.44 -6.56 20.08
C TYR A 126 -17.93 -6.64 19.77
N THR A 127 -18.73 -5.93 20.58
CA THR A 127 -20.12 -5.63 20.31
C THR A 127 -20.23 -4.17 19.90
N ASP A 128 -21.02 -3.91 18.85
CA ASP A 128 -21.21 -2.56 18.35
C ASP A 128 -22.00 -1.74 19.38
N VAL A 129 -21.30 -0.91 20.15
CA VAL A 129 -21.87 -0.06 21.21
C VAL A 129 -22.90 0.95 20.68
N ASN A 130 -23.02 1.11 19.36
CA ASN A 130 -23.95 2.02 18.71
C ASN A 130 -25.06 1.31 17.91
N LYS A 131 -25.22 -0.01 18.04
CA LYS A 131 -26.45 -0.68 17.60
C LYS A 131 -27.59 -0.38 18.58
N VAL A 132 -28.24 0.76 18.38
CA VAL A 132 -29.61 1.05 18.85
C VAL A 132 -30.56 0.73 17.71
#